data_AF-A0A8S3ZUM2-F1
#
_entry.id   AF-A0A8S3ZUM2-F1
#
_cell.length_a   1.000
_cell.length_b   1.000
_cell.length_c   1.000
_cell.angle_alpha   90.00
_cell.angle_beta   90.00
_cell.angle_gamma   90.00
#
_symmetry.space_group_name_H-M   'P 1'
#
loop_
_entity.id
_entity.type
_entity.pdbx_description
1 polymer ?
#
loop_
_entity_poly.entity_id
_entity_poly.type
_entity_poly.pdbx_seq_one_letter_code
_entity_poly.pdbx_strand_id
1 'polypeptide(L)'
;MVRRNTRWASNVYEIFLIGEQLRKQIHQQGLVKDRRHHLRKHKKCFIARDLIDWLLKMHHVQSRDEAVCALQILKQHGVFHHVSDEQEFKDQNWFYRFSFDDDTYKLKPDLSSFYYGLDIYRNNADVIQEFYLRGSLYSQAFLGCDLVDFLVVSEGHENREEVIAKLRDLLQRDIIKHVTDDYHFNDDKLIYEFNLDFDRAYLLQDVLELVAQQDQVDESGQESGSPENQSRTLQDEAANP
;
A
#
# COMPACT_ATOMS: atom_id res chain seq x y z
N MET A 1 -11.29 10.59 21.98
CA MET A 1 -9.99 10.21 21.39
C MET A 1 -10.07 10.52 19.91
N VAL A 2 -9.25 11.46 19.42
CA VAL A 2 -9.33 11.97 18.04
C VAL A 2 -8.95 10.85 17.09
N ARG A 3 -9.89 10.36 16.28
CA ARG A 3 -9.62 9.46 15.14
C ARG A 3 -8.74 10.24 14.15
N ARG A 4 -7.42 10.13 14.30
CA ARG A 4 -6.46 10.69 13.35
C ARG A 4 -6.44 9.79 12.11
N ASN A 5 -7.33 10.14 11.18
CA ASN A 5 -7.12 10.04 9.74
C ASN A 5 -6.87 8.62 9.19
N THR A 6 -7.69 7.62 9.51
CA THR A 6 -7.54 6.23 9.00
C THR A 6 -7.43 6.10 7.47
N ARG A 7 -7.88 7.09 6.71
CA ARG A 7 -7.88 7.09 5.24
C ARG A 7 -6.48 7.19 4.61
N TRP A 8 -5.48 7.79 5.28
CA TRP A 8 -4.13 7.92 4.70
C TRP A 8 -3.41 6.59 4.56
N ALA A 9 -3.57 5.68 5.54
CA ALA A 9 -2.93 4.37 5.53
C ALA A 9 -3.55 3.48 4.44
N SER A 10 -4.89 3.47 4.34
CA SER A 10 -5.62 2.70 3.32
C SER A 10 -5.16 3.03 1.89
N ASN A 11 -4.97 4.31 1.56
CA ASN A 11 -4.61 4.73 0.21
C ASN A 11 -3.25 4.16 -0.25
N VAL A 12 -2.25 4.05 0.64
CA VAL A 12 -0.91 3.54 0.25
C VAL A 12 -0.95 2.05 -0.07
N TYR A 13 -1.69 1.26 0.71
CA TYR A 13 -1.79 -0.17 0.46
C TYR A 13 -2.69 -0.50 -0.75
N GLU A 14 -3.67 0.35 -1.06
CA GLU A 14 -4.40 0.28 -2.34
C GLU A 14 -3.45 0.56 -3.52
N ILE A 15 -2.56 1.56 -3.43
CA ILE A 15 -1.51 1.81 -4.45
C ILE A 15 -0.63 0.57 -4.64
N PHE A 16 -0.23 -0.11 -3.57
CA PHE A 16 0.55 -1.35 -3.66
C PHE A 16 -0.25 -2.50 -4.30
N LEU A 17 -1.54 -2.61 -4.00
CA LEU A 17 -2.44 -3.59 -4.60
C LEU A 17 -2.58 -3.36 -6.11
N ILE A 18 -2.76 -2.11 -6.54
CA ILE A 18 -2.77 -1.74 -7.97
C ILE A 18 -1.45 -2.16 -8.63
N GLY A 19 -0.33 -1.84 -7.97
CA GLY A 19 1.01 -2.21 -8.44
C GLY A 19 1.22 -3.72 -8.62
N GLU A 20 0.74 -4.52 -7.67
CA GLU A 20 0.83 -5.99 -7.71
C GLU A 20 -0.13 -6.59 -8.75
N GLN A 21 -1.34 -6.05 -8.91
CA GLN A 21 -2.24 -6.47 -9.98
C GLN A 21 -1.64 -6.20 -11.36
N LEU A 22 -1.07 -5.00 -11.55
CA LEU A 22 -0.34 -4.66 -12.76
C LEU A 22 0.83 -5.62 -13.00
N ARG A 23 1.65 -5.89 -11.98
CA ARG A 23 2.77 -6.85 -12.06
C ARG A 23 2.29 -8.19 -12.59
N LYS A 24 1.26 -8.78 -11.97
CA LYS A 24 0.71 -10.08 -12.38
C LYS A 24 0.24 -10.07 -13.83
N GLN A 25 -0.53 -9.05 -14.21
CA GLN A 25 -1.07 -8.94 -15.57
C GLN A 25 0.06 -8.86 -16.61
N ILE A 26 1.08 -8.02 -16.39
CA ILE A 26 2.14 -7.86 -17.41
C ILE A 26 3.13 -9.02 -17.45
N HIS A 27 3.26 -9.78 -16.35
CA HIS A 27 3.94 -11.08 -16.36
C HIS A 27 3.19 -12.09 -17.23
N GLN A 28 1.87 -12.22 -17.05
CA GLN A 28 1.03 -13.11 -17.85
C GLN A 28 1.06 -12.75 -19.34
N GLN A 29 1.21 -11.47 -19.67
CA GLN A 29 1.31 -10.96 -21.04
C GLN A 29 2.73 -11.08 -21.63
N GLY A 30 3.73 -11.52 -20.86
CA GLY A 30 5.10 -11.72 -21.34
C GLY A 30 5.90 -10.43 -21.58
N LEU A 31 5.47 -9.30 -21.00
CA LEU A 31 6.21 -8.03 -21.08
C LEU A 31 7.45 -8.05 -20.18
N VAL A 32 7.38 -8.78 -19.05
CA VAL A 32 8.50 -8.96 -18.13
C VAL A 32 9.39 -10.10 -18.60
N LYS A 33 10.66 -9.80 -18.92
CA LYS A 33 11.64 -10.79 -19.42
C LYS A 33 13.07 -10.33 -19.26
N ASP A 34 14.00 -11.27 -19.38
CA ASP A 34 15.43 -10.99 -19.43
C ASP A 34 15.80 -10.28 -20.75
N ARG A 35 16.57 -9.21 -20.66
CA ARG A 35 17.07 -8.44 -21.83
C ARG A 35 18.58 -8.23 -21.74
N ARG A 36 19.24 -8.07 -22.90
CA ARG A 36 20.67 -7.73 -22.98
C ARG A 36 20.83 -6.37 -23.64
N HIS A 37 21.58 -5.48 -22.99
CA HIS A 37 21.84 -4.12 -23.48
C HIS A 37 23.25 -3.67 -23.06
N HIS A 38 24.00 -3.05 -23.97
CA HIS A 38 25.42 -2.67 -23.77
C HIS A 38 26.25 -3.73 -23.01
N LEU A 39 26.20 -4.98 -23.50
CA LEU A 39 26.88 -6.15 -22.92
C LEU A 39 26.42 -6.58 -21.52
N ARG A 40 25.49 -5.86 -20.87
CA ARG A 40 24.91 -6.21 -19.58
C ARG A 40 23.61 -7.00 -19.76
N LYS A 41 23.39 -7.99 -18.88
CA LYS A 41 22.12 -8.73 -18.81
C LYS A 41 21.25 -8.12 -17.71
N HIS A 42 20.06 -7.70 -18.07
CA HIS A 42 19.03 -7.19 -17.15
C HIS A 42 17.96 -8.26 -17.02
N LYS A 43 17.85 -8.87 -15.83
CA LYS A 43 16.85 -9.90 -15.57
C LYS A 43 15.48 -9.30 -15.25
N LYS A 44 14.42 -10.06 -15.56
CA LYS A 44 13.01 -9.77 -15.17
C LYS A 44 12.61 -8.29 -15.34
N CYS A 45 12.99 -7.64 -16.44
CA CYS A 45 12.68 -6.22 -16.66
C CYS A 45 11.48 -6.06 -17.59
N PHE A 46 10.91 -4.86 -17.65
CA PHE A 46 9.96 -4.42 -18.67
C PHE A 46 10.43 -3.09 -19.29
N ILE A 47 9.90 -2.77 -20.48
CA ILE A 47 10.19 -1.52 -21.18
C ILE A 47 9.04 -0.56 -20.94
N ALA A 48 9.32 0.68 -20.54
CA ALA A 48 8.26 1.67 -20.23
C ALA A 48 7.32 1.92 -21.41
N ARG A 49 7.88 2.13 -22.61
CA ARG A 49 7.08 2.34 -23.83
C ARG A 49 6.12 1.18 -24.12
N ASP A 50 6.63 -0.06 -24.09
CA ASP A 50 5.83 -1.27 -24.30
C ASP A 50 4.72 -1.41 -23.25
N LEU A 51 5.02 -1.06 -21.99
CA LEU A 51 4.06 -1.06 -20.90
C LEU A 51 2.93 -0.04 -21.14
N ILE A 52 3.26 1.20 -21.52
CA ILE A 52 2.25 2.23 -21.81
C ILE A 52 1.37 1.84 -22.99
N ASP A 53 1.96 1.29 -24.06
CA ASP A 53 1.20 0.79 -25.22
C ASP A 53 0.20 -0.29 -24.80
N TRP A 54 0.62 -1.20 -23.92
CA TRP A 54 -0.24 -2.24 -23.37
C TRP A 54 -1.34 -1.68 -22.46
N LEU A 55 -1.01 -0.72 -21.59
CA LEU A 55 -1.97 -0.07 -20.68
C LEU A 55 -3.10 0.64 -21.44
N LEU A 56 -2.77 1.35 -22.52
CA LEU A 56 -3.75 1.99 -23.39
C LEU A 56 -4.63 0.95 -24.10
N LYS A 57 -4.01 -0.12 -24.63
CA LYS A 57 -4.73 -1.20 -25.31
C LYS A 57 -5.73 -1.91 -24.38
N MET A 58 -5.39 -2.05 -23.11
CA MET A 58 -6.22 -2.71 -22.09
C MET A 58 -7.13 -1.72 -21.33
N HIS A 59 -7.17 -0.46 -21.73
CA HIS A 59 -8.00 0.60 -21.13
C HIS A 59 -7.74 0.82 -19.62
N HIS A 60 -6.50 0.61 -19.16
CA HIS A 60 -6.12 0.97 -17.78
C HIS A 60 -6.01 2.49 -17.57
N VAL A 61 -5.84 3.25 -18.65
CA VAL A 61 -5.65 4.71 -18.72
C VAL A 61 -6.15 5.21 -20.07
N GLN A 62 -6.47 6.51 -20.18
CA GLN A 62 -7.00 7.12 -21.41
C GLN A 62 -5.93 7.81 -22.26
N SER A 63 -4.80 8.18 -21.68
CA SER A 63 -3.71 8.85 -22.39
C SER A 63 -2.32 8.38 -21.93
N ARG A 64 -1.30 8.67 -22.74
CA ARG A 64 0.11 8.39 -22.38
C ARG A 64 0.56 9.24 -21.19
N ASP A 65 0.08 10.48 -21.12
CA ASP A 65 0.42 11.39 -20.03
C ASP A 65 -0.15 10.87 -18.69
N GLU A 66 -1.41 10.42 -18.68
CA GLU A 66 -2.00 9.74 -17.53
C GLU A 66 -1.20 8.49 -17.12
N ALA A 67 -0.79 7.68 -18.11
CA ALA A 67 0.04 6.50 -17.86
C ALA A 67 1.36 6.87 -17.18
N VAL A 68 2.04 7.90 -17.68
CA VAL A 68 3.30 8.39 -17.10
C VAL A 68 3.08 8.90 -15.68
N CYS A 69 2.04 9.67 -15.42
CA CYS A 69 1.69 10.15 -14.08
C CYS A 69 1.41 8.99 -13.10
N ALA A 70 0.57 8.03 -13.50
CA ALA A 70 0.20 6.91 -12.62
C ALA A 70 1.40 5.97 -12.34
N LEU A 71 2.21 5.68 -13.36
CA LEU A 71 3.42 4.88 -13.21
C LEU A 71 4.50 5.60 -12.39
N GLN A 72 4.58 6.93 -12.49
CA GLN A 72 5.46 7.73 -11.64
C GLN A 72 5.09 7.58 -10.16
N ILE A 73 3.80 7.56 -9.82
CA ILE A 73 3.33 7.35 -8.43
C ILE A 73 3.74 5.96 -7.94
N LEU A 74 3.45 4.89 -8.70
CA LEU A 74 3.87 3.52 -8.35
C LEU A 74 5.39 3.42 -8.12
N LYS A 75 6.18 4.09 -8.97
CA LYS A 75 7.64 4.16 -8.83
C LYS A 75 8.09 4.88 -7.56
N GLN A 76 7.49 6.03 -7.24
CA GLN A 76 7.80 6.80 -6.02
C GLN A 76 7.52 5.98 -4.75
N HIS A 77 6.43 5.21 -4.77
CA HIS A 77 6.05 4.26 -3.73
C HIS A 77 6.96 3.01 -3.68
N GLY A 78 7.83 2.81 -4.66
CA GLY A 78 8.83 1.74 -4.67
C GLY A 78 8.30 0.40 -5.18
N VAL A 79 7.14 0.37 -5.82
CA VAL A 79 6.54 -0.85 -6.43
C VAL A 79 7.48 -1.41 -7.51
N PHE A 80 8.09 -0.52 -8.28
CA PHE A 80 9.14 -0.84 -9.25
C PHE A 80 10.17 0.29 -9.28
N HIS A 81 11.34 0.00 -9.84
CA HIS A 81 12.44 0.95 -9.95
C HIS A 81 13.06 0.91 -11.36
N HIS A 82 13.77 1.98 -11.72
CA HIS A 82 14.55 2.01 -12.95
C HIS A 82 15.81 1.16 -12.77
N VAL A 83 16.20 0.39 -13.78
CA VAL A 83 17.35 -0.54 -13.68
C VAL A 83 18.71 0.20 -13.56
N SER A 84 18.74 1.51 -13.77
CA SER A 84 19.90 2.38 -13.55
C SER A 84 19.59 3.56 -12.62
N ASP A 85 18.58 3.43 -11.75
CA ASP A 85 18.26 4.39 -10.67
C ASP A 85 17.86 5.82 -11.10
N GLU A 86 17.26 5.96 -12.28
CA GLU A 86 16.66 7.23 -12.72
C GLU A 86 15.44 7.58 -11.86
N GLN A 87 15.29 8.86 -11.54
CA GLN A 87 14.23 9.34 -10.64
C GLN A 87 12.88 9.51 -11.34
N GLU A 88 12.88 9.98 -12.58
CA GLU A 88 11.67 10.20 -13.36
C GLU A 88 11.29 8.94 -14.17
N PHE A 89 9.99 8.67 -14.22
CA PHE A 89 9.41 7.74 -15.17
C PHE A 89 9.21 8.44 -16.50
N LYS A 90 9.68 7.83 -17.60
CA LYS A 90 9.55 8.40 -18.95
C LYS A 90 9.04 7.36 -19.91
N ASP A 91 8.19 7.82 -20.83
CA ASP A 91 7.77 7.05 -21.99
C ASP A 91 8.92 6.91 -23.00
N GLN A 92 9.87 6.03 -22.67
CA GLN A 92 11.06 5.75 -23.47
C GLN A 92 11.34 4.25 -23.45
N ASN A 93 12.35 3.83 -24.22
CA ASN A 93 12.82 2.45 -24.24
C ASN A 93 13.73 2.13 -23.02
N TRP A 94 13.37 2.66 -21.85
CA TRP A 94 14.07 2.46 -20.59
C TRP A 94 13.60 1.17 -19.90
N PHE A 95 14.49 0.58 -19.13
CA PHE A 95 14.22 -0.67 -18.42
C PHE A 95 13.86 -0.40 -16.97
N TYR A 96 12.78 -1.02 -16.54
CA TYR A 96 12.30 -1.00 -15.17
C TYR A 96 12.12 -2.44 -14.67
N ARG A 97 12.11 -2.59 -13.34
CA ARG A 97 11.95 -3.89 -12.68
C ARG A 97 11.09 -3.71 -11.44
N PHE A 98 10.13 -4.62 -11.24
CA PHE A 98 9.37 -4.67 -9.99
C PHE A 98 10.29 -5.03 -8.83
N SER A 99 10.16 -4.30 -7.74
CA SER A 99 11.00 -4.50 -6.56
C SER A 99 10.81 -5.89 -5.97
N PHE A 100 9.60 -6.45 -6.06
CA PHE A 100 9.30 -7.82 -5.61
C PHE A 100 9.96 -8.91 -6.48
N ASP A 101 10.24 -8.63 -7.76
CA ASP A 101 10.91 -9.59 -8.64
C ASP A 101 12.44 -9.51 -8.53
N ASP A 102 12.96 -8.50 -7.84
CA ASP A 102 14.38 -8.21 -7.75
C ASP A 102 15.01 -8.84 -6.51
N ASP A 103 15.71 -9.95 -6.73
CA ASP A 103 16.41 -10.70 -5.69
C ASP A 103 17.57 -9.92 -5.04
N THR A 104 17.93 -8.73 -5.57
CA THR A 104 19.00 -7.87 -5.06
C THR A 104 18.49 -6.59 -4.39
N TYR A 105 17.20 -6.27 -4.56
CA TYR A 105 16.60 -5.04 -4.03
C TYR A 105 15.84 -5.32 -2.74
N LYS A 106 16.24 -4.68 -1.64
CA LYS A 106 15.51 -4.81 -0.37
C LYS A 106 14.20 -4.04 -0.46
N LEU A 107 13.07 -4.74 -0.27
CA LEU A 107 11.76 -4.09 -0.20
C LEU A 107 11.71 -3.08 0.96
N LYS A 108 11.02 -1.95 0.72
CA LYS A 108 10.67 -1.00 1.78
C LYS A 108 9.80 -1.72 2.83
N PRO A 109 9.88 -1.34 4.12
CA PRO A 109 9.10 -1.99 5.18
C PRO A 109 7.60 -2.08 4.84
N ASP A 110 6.99 -0.98 4.40
CA ASP A 110 5.55 -0.94 4.07
C ASP A 110 5.18 -1.94 2.97
N LEU A 111 6.03 -2.07 1.95
CA LEU A 111 5.82 -2.99 0.84
C LEU A 111 6.04 -4.44 1.28
N SER A 112 7.00 -4.68 2.19
CA SER A 112 7.22 -6.00 2.81
C SER A 112 6.00 -6.45 3.60
N SER A 113 5.45 -5.57 4.44
CA SER A 113 4.24 -5.85 5.24
C SER A 113 3.02 -6.06 4.35
N PHE A 114 2.88 -5.27 3.28
CA PHE A 114 1.85 -5.48 2.27
C PHE A 114 1.91 -6.88 1.65
N TYR A 115 3.08 -7.29 1.16
CA TYR A 115 3.22 -8.62 0.54
C TYR A 115 3.01 -9.74 1.55
N TYR A 116 3.39 -9.55 2.82
CA TYR A 116 3.09 -10.51 3.87
C TYR A 116 1.59 -10.66 4.10
N GLY A 117 0.86 -9.56 4.25
CA GLY A 117 -0.61 -9.59 4.38
C GLY A 117 -1.31 -10.20 3.16
N LEU A 118 -0.82 -9.90 1.96
CA LEU A 118 -1.34 -10.46 0.71
C LEU A 118 -1.08 -11.97 0.57
N ASP A 119 0.07 -12.44 1.03
CA ASP A 119 0.41 -13.86 1.06
C ASP A 119 -0.52 -14.61 2.03
N ILE A 120 -0.73 -14.04 3.22
CA ILE A 120 -1.71 -14.55 4.18
C ILE A 120 -3.07 -14.70 3.51
N TYR A 121 -3.57 -13.61 2.91
CA TYR A 121 -4.87 -13.59 2.24
C TYR A 121 -5.01 -14.69 1.17
N ARG A 122 -3.98 -14.89 0.34
CA ARG A 122 -4.07 -15.80 -0.82
C ARG A 122 -3.84 -17.26 -0.50
N ASN A 123 -2.96 -17.56 0.46
CA ASN A 123 -2.48 -18.92 0.70
C ASN A 123 -3.08 -19.59 1.95
N ASN A 124 -3.91 -18.87 2.71
CA ASN A 124 -4.38 -19.32 4.03
C ASN A 124 -5.91 -19.40 4.07
N ALA A 125 -6.52 -19.83 2.96
CA ALA A 125 -7.97 -19.89 2.79
C ALA A 125 -8.69 -20.75 3.85
N ASP A 126 -8.00 -21.75 4.42
CA ASP A 126 -8.56 -22.61 5.46
C ASP A 126 -8.78 -21.89 6.80
N VAL A 127 -8.07 -20.78 7.04
CA VAL A 127 -8.16 -19.97 8.26
C VAL A 127 -9.14 -18.80 8.09
N ILE A 128 -9.25 -18.29 6.85
CA ILE A 128 -10.14 -17.18 6.52
C ILE A 128 -11.56 -17.72 6.38
N GLN A 129 -12.48 -17.16 7.15
CA GLN A 129 -13.87 -17.60 7.22
C GLN A 129 -14.83 -16.44 7.45
N GLU A 130 -16.12 -16.72 7.25
CA GLU A 130 -17.18 -15.76 7.51
C GLU A 130 -17.56 -15.73 9.00
N PHE A 131 -17.67 -14.53 9.58
CA PHE A 131 -18.21 -14.33 10.93
C PHE A 131 -19.45 -13.44 10.88
N TYR A 132 -20.47 -13.81 11.68
CA TYR A 132 -21.65 -12.98 11.91
C TYR A 132 -21.61 -12.45 13.33
N LEU A 133 -21.43 -11.13 13.48
CA LEU A 133 -21.37 -10.48 14.79
C LEU A 133 -22.22 -9.21 14.80
N ARG A 134 -23.12 -9.10 15.79
CA ARG A 134 -23.99 -7.92 15.99
C ARG A 134 -24.77 -7.49 14.73
N GLY A 135 -25.13 -8.43 13.86
CA GLY A 135 -25.87 -8.17 12.62
C GLY A 135 -25.01 -7.80 11.42
N SER A 136 -23.69 -7.77 11.56
CA SER A 136 -22.73 -7.55 10.46
C SER A 136 -22.06 -8.87 10.05
N LEU A 137 -21.86 -9.03 8.73
CA LEU A 137 -21.08 -10.12 8.14
C LEU A 137 -19.65 -9.65 7.89
N TYR A 138 -18.70 -10.45 8.34
CA TYR A 138 -17.26 -10.25 8.17
C TYR A 138 -16.75 -11.40 7.30
N SER A 139 -16.64 -11.20 5.98
CA SER A 139 -16.40 -12.26 5.00
C SER A 139 -14.94 -12.63 4.79
N GLN A 140 -14.01 -11.78 5.22
CA GLN A 140 -12.56 -11.96 5.10
C GLN A 140 -11.91 -11.88 6.48
N ALA A 141 -12.42 -12.70 7.41
CA ALA A 141 -12.06 -12.64 8.82
C ALA A 141 -11.46 -13.95 9.33
N PHE A 142 -10.76 -13.89 10.46
CA PHE A 142 -10.05 -15.02 11.05
C PHE A 142 -9.90 -14.86 12.56
N LEU A 143 -9.69 -15.98 13.26
CA LEU A 143 -9.29 -15.97 14.66
C LEU A 143 -7.78 -15.75 14.78
N GLY A 144 -7.37 -14.91 15.72
CA GLY A 144 -5.95 -14.62 15.97
C GLY A 144 -5.13 -15.88 16.23
N CYS A 145 -5.62 -16.76 17.12
CA CYS A 145 -4.95 -18.02 17.44
C CYS A 145 -4.84 -18.98 16.25
N ASP A 146 -5.91 -19.13 15.47
CA ASP A 146 -5.95 -20.07 14.35
C ASP A 146 -4.97 -19.64 13.25
N LEU A 147 -4.86 -18.33 13.00
CA LEU A 147 -3.89 -17.81 12.05
C LEU A 147 -2.46 -17.99 12.53
N VAL A 148 -2.17 -17.72 13.80
CA VAL A 148 -0.84 -17.93 14.37
C VAL A 148 -0.45 -19.41 14.30
N ASP A 149 -1.35 -20.32 14.68
CA ASP A 149 -1.12 -21.76 14.62
C ASP A 149 -0.84 -22.21 13.18
N PHE A 150 -1.62 -21.72 12.21
CA PHE A 150 -1.40 -22.03 10.80
C PHE A 150 -0.04 -21.55 10.31
N LEU A 151 0.33 -20.29 10.57
CA LEU A 151 1.58 -19.70 10.09
C LEU A 151 2.82 -20.36 10.72
N VAL A 152 2.76 -20.71 12.01
CA VAL A 152 3.85 -21.45 12.67
C VAL A 152 4.04 -22.83 12.02
N VAL A 153 2.96 -23.49 11.60
CA VAL A 153 3.02 -24.80 10.94
C VAL A 153 3.47 -24.69 9.48
N SER A 154 3.00 -23.67 8.75
CA SER A 154 3.24 -23.55 7.30
C SER A 154 4.60 -22.92 6.95
N GLU A 155 5.11 -21.98 7.76
CA GLU A 155 6.36 -21.25 7.46
C GLU A 155 7.62 -21.97 7.95
N GLY A 156 7.50 -23.07 8.69
CA GLY A 156 8.57 -24.05 8.98
C GLY A 156 9.76 -23.57 9.83
N HIS A 157 9.91 -22.26 10.07
CA HIS A 157 11.09 -21.68 10.73
C HIS A 157 10.82 -20.49 11.67
N GLU A 158 9.57 -20.02 11.80
CA GLU A 158 9.27 -18.85 12.64
C GLU A 158 8.81 -19.29 14.03
N ASN A 159 9.40 -18.67 15.06
CA ASN A 159 8.87 -18.85 16.40
C ASN A 159 7.55 -18.07 16.53
N ARG A 160 6.68 -18.53 17.43
CA ARG A 160 5.35 -17.95 17.62
C ARG A 160 5.38 -16.43 17.88
N GLU A 161 6.42 -15.96 18.58
CA GLU A 161 6.60 -14.54 18.91
C GLU A 161 6.87 -13.68 17.67
N GLU A 162 7.66 -14.17 16.72
CA GLU A 162 7.96 -13.50 15.44
C GLU A 162 6.71 -13.37 14.57
N VAL A 163 5.92 -14.44 14.46
CA VAL A 163 4.62 -14.41 13.75
C VAL A 163 3.70 -13.35 14.37
N ILE A 164 3.57 -13.35 15.70
CA ILE A 164 2.76 -12.35 16.42
C ILE A 164 3.29 -10.92 16.17
N ALA A 165 4.60 -10.72 16.13
CA ALA A 165 5.19 -9.42 15.85
C ALA A 165 4.84 -8.92 14.43
N LYS A 166 4.87 -9.79 13.42
CA LYS A 166 4.46 -9.44 12.06
C LYS A 166 2.95 -9.16 11.97
N LEU A 167 2.10 -9.95 12.62
CA LEU A 167 0.65 -9.71 12.65
C LEU A 167 0.30 -8.40 13.37
N ARG A 168 1.04 -8.03 14.42
CA ARG A 168 0.93 -6.72 15.06
C ARG A 168 1.33 -5.59 14.12
N ASP A 169 2.38 -5.77 13.32
CA ASP A 169 2.77 -4.81 12.29
C ASP A 169 1.66 -4.64 11.23
N LEU A 170 1.03 -5.74 10.77
CA LEU A 170 -0.12 -5.65 9.86
C LEU A 170 -1.30 -4.87 10.47
N LEU A 171 -1.59 -5.09 11.76
CA LEU A 171 -2.64 -4.37 12.48
C LEU A 171 -2.32 -2.87 12.61
N GLN A 172 -1.08 -2.53 13.00
CA GLN A 172 -0.63 -1.14 13.14
C GLN A 172 -0.68 -0.39 11.80
N ARG A 173 -0.53 -1.12 10.70
CA ARG A 173 -0.57 -0.64 9.34
C ARG A 173 -1.96 -0.59 8.74
N ASP A 174 -2.99 -1.02 9.47
CA ASP A 174 -4.37 -1.07 8.99
C ASP A 174 -4.56 -1.95 7.74
N ILE A 175 -3.69 -2.96 7.58
CA ILE A 175 -3.84 -4.04 6.58
C ILE A 175 -4.88 -5.05 7.09
N ILE A 176 -4.84 -5.31 8.39
CA ILE A 176 -5.86 -6.04 9.15
C ILE A 176 -6.39 -5.14 10.26
N LYS A 177 -7.59 -5.42 10.77
CA LYS A 177 -8.21 -4.70 11.89
C LYS A 177 -8.95 -5.65 12.82
N HIS A 178 -9.10 -5.24 14.08
CA HIS A 178 -9.85 -6.00 15.07
C HIS A 178 -11.35 -5.74 14.92
N VAL A 179 -12.17 -6.78 14.78
CA VAL A 179 -13.60 -6.64 14.47
C VAL A 179 -14.41 -5.96 15.59
N THR A 180 -14.01 -6.10 16.86
CA THR A 180 -14.69 -5.44 18.00
C THR A 180 -14.02 -4.16 18.51
N ASP A 181 -13.04 -3.63 17.77
CA ASP A 181 -12.47 -2.28 17.95
C ASP A 181 -11.80 -1.92 19.31
N ASP A 182 -11.29 -2.88 20.10
CA ASP A 182 -10.76 -2.58 21.45
C ASP A 182 -9.35 -3.13 21.82
N TYR A 183 -8.57 -3.74 20.91
CA TYR A 183 -7.31 -4.41 21.32
C TYR A 183 -6.17 -4.38 20.30
N HIS A 184 -4.92 -4.49 20.80
CA HIS A 184 -3.74 -4.89 20.02
C HIS A 184 -3.92 -6.33 19.50
N PHE A 185 -3.17 -6.74 18.48
CA PHE A 185 -3.22 -8.14 18.02
C PHE A 185 -2.78 -9.06 19.15
N ASN A 186 -3.65 -10.02 19.47
CA ASN A 186 -3.52 -11.01 20.51
C ASN A 186 -3.80 -12.40 19.95
N ASP A 187 -2.97 -13.34 20.36
CA ASP A 187 -3.03 -14.76 20.06
C ASP A 187 -4.09 -15.42 20.96
N ASP A 188 -5.36 -15.11 20.64
CA ASP A 188 -6.54 -15.57 21.36
C ASP A 188 -7.70 -15.70 20.35
N LYS A 189 -8.88 -16.09 20.82
CA LYS A 189 -10.12 -16.23 20.03
C LYS A 189 -10.76 -14.89 19.65
N LEU A 190 -9.92 -13.88 19.42
CA LEU A 190 -10.33 -12.58 18.91
C LEU A 190 -10.44 -12.64 17.39
N ILE A 191 -11.45 -11.94 16.86
CA ILE A 191 -11.75 -11.91 15.43
C ILE A 191 -11.07 -10.69 14.82
N TYR A 192 -10.31 -10.93 13.76
CA TYR A 192 -9.70 -9.90 12.93
C TYR A 192 -10.23 -10.03 11.51
N GLU A 193 -10.21 -8.93 10.76
CA GLU A 193 -10.53 -8.94 9.34
C GLU A 193 -9.50 -8.17 8.52
N PHE A 194 -9.37 -8.51 7.25
CA PHE A 194 -8.63 -7.69 6.31
C PHE A 194 -9.36 -6.39 6.07
N ASN A 195 -8.62 -5.28 6.14
CA ASN A 195 -9.18 -3.96 5.86
C ASN A 195 -9.00 -3.57 4.38
N LEU A 196 -8.08 -4.25 3.68
CA LEU A 196 -7.91 -4.16 2.24
C LEU A 196 -8.79 -5.19 1.54
N ASP A 197 -9.61 -4.74 0.60
CA ASP A 197 -10.29 -5.63 -0.33
C ASP A 197 -9.29 -6.10 -1.39
N PHE A 198 -8.65 -7.24 -1.14
CA PHE A 198 -7.67 -7.84 -2.04
C PHE A 198 -8.27 -8.41 -3.32
N ASP A 199 -9.59 -8.60 -3.37
CA ASP A 199 -10.31 -9.11 -4.54
C ASP A 199 -10.78 -7.99 -5.47
N ARG A 200 -10.84 -6.75 -4.98
CA ARG A 200 -11.21 -5.59 -5.79
C ARG A 200 -10.27 -5.45 -6.99
N ALA A 201 -10.84 -5.50 -8.19
CA ALA A 201 -10.11 -5.22 -9.41
C ALA A 201 -9.90 -3.71 -9.58
N TYR A 202 -8.66 -3.31 -9.86
CA TYR A 202 -8.32 -1.91 -10.11
C TYR A 202 -7.82 -1.70 -11.54
N LEU A 203 -8.06 -0.49 -12.04
CA LEU A 203 -7.37 0.07 -13.18
C LEU A 203 -6.14 0.86 -12.70
N LEU A 204 -5.20 1.14 -13.61
CA LEU A 204 -4.02 1.92 -13.24
C LEU A 204 -4.41 3.38 -12.92
N GLN A 205 -5.40 3.93 -13.63
CA GLN A 205 -5.91 5.28 -13.40
C GLN A 205 -6.42 5.51 -11.95
N ASP A 206 -6.83 4.45 -11.25
CA ASP A 206 -7.33 4.55 -9.87
C ASP A 206 -6.26 5.09 -8.91
N VAL A 207 -4.97 4.90 -9.24
CA VAL A 207 -3.85 5.52 -8.50
C VAL A 207 -3.95 7.05 -8.48
N LEU A 208 -4.38 7.65 -9.60
CA LEU A 208 -4.52 9.11 -9.72
C LEU A 208 -5.66 9.62 -8.83
N GLU A 209 -6.76 8.86 -8.75
CA GLU A 209 -7.90 9.19 -7.90
C GLU A 209 -7.54 9.09 -6.41
N LEU A 210 -6.75 8.08 -6.02
CA LEU A 210 -6.28 7.89 -4.65
C LEU A 210 -5.39 9.03 -4.16
N VAL A 211 -4.53 9.57 -5.02
CA VAL A 211 -3.65 10.71 -4.69
C VAL A 211 -4.43 12.02 -4.69
N ALA A 212 -5.34 12.25 -5.65
CA ALA A 212 -6.17 13.45 -5.67
C ALA A 212 -7.05 13.60 -4.40
N GLN A 213 -7.47 12.48 -3.81
CA GLN A 213 -8.20 12.46 -2.54
C GLN A 213 -7.30 12.78 -1.32
N GLN A 214 -5.98 12.59 -1.41
CA GLN A 214 -5.04 12.96 -0.34
C GLN A 214 -4.86 14.47 -0.28
N ASP A 215 -4.64 15.11 -1.43
CA ASP A 215 -4.40 16.56 -1.51
C ASP A 215 -5.57 17.36 -0.92
N GLN A 216 -6.82 16.93 -1.16
CA GLN A 216 -8.01 17.60 -0.61
C GLN A 216 -8.14 17.48 0.93
N VAL A 217 -7.68 16.37 1.51
CA VAL A 217 -7.70 16.18 2.96
C VAL A 217 -6.63 17.05 3.64
N ASP A 218 -5.45 17.15 3.04
CA ASP A 218 -4.34 17.94 3.59
C ASP A 218 -4.61 19.46 3.51
N GLU A 219 -5.25 19.95 2.45
CA GLU A 219 -5.67 21.35 2.34
C GLU A 219 -6.76 21.72 3.36
N SER A 220 -7.77 20.85 3.55
CA SER A 220 -8.85 21.08 4.53
C SER A 220 -8.39 21.05 6.00
N GLY A 221 -7.26 20.41 6.29
CA GLY A 221 -6.65 20.34 7.63
C GLY A 221 -5.81 21.58 8.01
N GLN A 222 -5.49 22.45 7.05
CA GLN A 222 -4.69 23.66 7.29
C GLN A 222 -5.52 24.92 7.59
N GLU A 223 -6.82 24.95 7.29
CA GLU A 223 -7.67 26.14 7.52
C GLU A 223 -8.16 26.32 8.97
N SER A 224 -7.87 25.40 9.91
CA SER A 224 -8.31 25.53 11.32
C SER A 224 -7.29 26.23 12.26
N GLY A 225 -6.27 26.90 11.72
CA GLY A 225 -5.31 27.69 12.51
C GLY A 225 -5.66 29.18 12.55
N SER A 226 -6.56 29.60 13.45
CA SER A 226 -6.87 31.03 13.64
C SER A 226 -5.62 31.84 14.07
N PRO A 227 -5.41 33.05 13.52
CA PRO A 227 -4.31 33.92 13.89
C PRO A 227 -4.72 34.88 15.02
N GLU A 228 -4.39 34.57 16.27
CA GLU A 228 -4.47 35.54 17.36
C GLU A 228 -3.27 35.40 18.29
N ASN A 229 -2.21 36.19 18.07
CA ASN A 229 -1.66 37.05 19.13
C ASN A 229 -0.57 37.99 18.58
N GLN A 230 -0.97 39.14 18.06
CA GLN A 230 -0.13 40.33 18.11
C GLN A 230 -1.01 41.52 18.48
N SER A 231 -0.79 42.06 19.67
CA SER A 231 -0.95 43.47 20.08
C SER A 231 -1.62 43.60 21.45
N ARG A 232 -0.82 43.87 22.49
CA ARG A 232 -1.02 45.03 23.40
C ARG A 232 0.06 45.04 24.47
N THR A 233 1.08 45.85 24.20
CA THR A 233 2.05 46.34 25.17
C THR A 233 1.58 47.71 25.66
N LEU A 234 1.43 47.83 26.98
CA LEU A 234 1.58 49.00 27.85
C LEU A 234 0.97 50.35 27.44
N GLN A 235 0.06 50.87 28.29
CA GLN A 235 0.10 52.24 28.80
C GLN A 235 -0.93 52.39 29.93
N ASP A 236 -0.46 52.41 31.17
CA ASP A 236 -1.16 52.99 32.31
C ASP A 236 -0.17 53.96 32.98
N GLU A 237 -0.26 55.23 32.61
CA GLU A 237 0.32 56.35 33.37
C GLU A 237 -0.62 57.57 33.27
N ALA A 238 -0.85 58.16 34.44
CA ALA A 238 -1.37 59.50 34.71
C ALA A 238 -2.87 59.77 34.50
N ALA A 239 -3.60 59.93 35.62
CA ALA A 239 -3.98 61.27 36.10
C ALA A 239 -4.63 61.20 37.49
N ASN A 240 -3.96 61.82 38.46
CA ASN A 240 -4.51 62.24 39.74
C ASN A 240 -4.81 63.75 39.65
N PRO A 241 -5.82 64.29 40.34
CA PRO A 241 -5.78 65.66 40.85
C PRO A 241 -5.10 65.73 42.22
#